data_AF-A0A820MHW3-F1
#
_entry.id   AF-A0A820MHW3-F1
#
_cell.length_a   1.000
_cell.length_b   1.000
_cell.length_c   1.000
_cell.angle_alpha   90.00
_cell.angle_beta   90.00
_cell.angle_gamma   90.00
#
_symmetry.space_group_name_H-M   'P 1'
#
loop_
_entity.id
_entity.type
_entity.pdbx_description
1 polymer ?
#
loop_
_entity_poly.entity_id
_entity_poly.type
_entity_poly.pdbx_seq_one_letter_code
_entity_poly.pdbx_strand_id
1 'polypeptide(L)'
;NYNFKKKEEQIFLCHRLDLLDKHYYLQVHQQLWQSYLDIGIQQHRWPNQLYAMTKTNDFQLCRQYLDNHINTIKKEIDTCLIQLNNQNQSYPVTTLSLDQLDHYLKEFVGCQRKYLSTRNNKQLQKGHLANLKKSAISNEGHWSNSGPKVSPSIDKIQF
;
A
#
# COMPACT_ATOMS: atom_id res chain seq x y z
N ASN A 1 -31.56 -12.27 -27.65
CA ASN A 1 -30.97 -13.57 -27.21
C ASN A 1 -29.51 -13.39 -26.84
N TYR A 2 -29.25 -13.03 -25.59
CA TYR A 2 -27.90 -13.10 -25.02
C TYR A 2 -27.58 -14.59 -24.84
N ASN A 3 -26.59 -15.10 -25.56
CA ASN A 3 -26.30 -16.52 -25.63
C ASN A 3 -25.82 -16.99 -24.24
N PHE A 4 -26.55 -17.91 -23.60
CA PHE A 4 -26.32 -18.38 -22.22
C PHE A 4 -24.85 -18.77 -21.97
N LYS A 5 -24.21 -19.36 -22.99
CA LYS A 5 -22.78 -19.73 -23.00
C LYS A 5 -21.81 -18.55 -22.77
N LYS A 6 -22.14 -17.34 -23.26
CA LYS A 6 -21.32 -16.13 -23.05
C LYS A 6 -21.40 -15.61 -21.62
N LYS A 7 -22.51 -15.85 -20.92
CA LYS A 7 -22.69 -15.40 -19.54
C LYS A 7 -21.83 -16.23 -18.58
N GLU A 8 -21.80 -17.55 -18.78
CA GLU A 8 -20.98 -18.46 -17.97
C GLU A 8 -19.48 -18.22 -18.18
N GLU A 9 -19.06 -17.99 -19.43
CA GLU A 9 -17.68 -17.61 -19.76
C GLU A 9 -17.28 -16.29 -19.10
N GLN A 10 -18.16 -15.28 -19.12
CA GLN A 10 -17.90 -14.01 -18.46
C GLN A 10 -17.79 -14.15 -16.94
N ILE A 11 -18.65 -14.97 -16.31
CA ILE A 11 -18.58 -15.26 -14.87
C ILE A 11 -17.25 -15.96 -14.54
N PHE A 12 -16.84 -16.94 -15.35
CA PHE A 12 -15.56 -17.63 -15.19
C PHE A 12 -14.38 -16.65 -15.25
N LEU A 13 -14.32 -15.82 -16.30
CA LEU A 13 -13.24 -14.85 -16.50
C LEU A 13 -13.18 -13.81 -15.37
N CYS A 14 -14.33 -13.26 -14.96
CA CYS A 14 -14.37 -12.30 -13.84
C CYS A 14 -13.87 -12.92 -12.54
N HIS A 15 -14.38 -14.10 -12.18
CA HIS A 15 -13.94 -14.77 -10.95
C HIS A 15 -12.45 -15.12 -11.00
N ARG A 16 -11.95 -15.56 -12.15
CA ARG A 16 -10.54 -15.90 -12.33
C ARG A 16 -9.64 -14.67 -12.21
N LEU A 17 -10.04 -13.55 -12.81
CA LEU A 17 -9.37 -12.26 -12.66
C LEU A 17 -9.32 -11.81 -11.19
N ASP A 18 -10.43 -11.94 -10.45
CA ASP A 18 -10.48 -11.59 -9.03
C ASP A 18 -9.52 -12.44 -8.20
N LEU A 19 -9.46 -13.76 -8.46
CA LEU A 19 -8.52 -14.66 -7.78
C LEU A 19 -7.06 -14.35 -8.11
N LEU A 20 -6.75 -14.05 -9.38
CA LEU A 20 -5.40 -13.68 -9.80
C LEU A 20 -4.95 -12.35 -9.19
N ASP A 21 -5.83 -11.35 -9.14
CA ASP A 21 -5.54 -10.07 -8.52
C ASP A 21 -5.32 -10.22 -7.01
N LYS A 22 -6.18 -11.00 -6.33
CA LYS A 22 -6.02 -11.32 -4.91
C LYS A 22 -4.72 -12.07 -4.64
N HIS A 23 -4.40 -13.09 -5.42
CA HIS A 23 -3.16 -13.84 -5.27
C HIS A 23 -1.93 -12.93 -5.42
N TYR A 24 -1.90 -12.08 -6.44
CA TYR A 24 -0.80 -11.12 -6.63
C TYR A 24 -0.71 -10.11 -5.47
N TYR A 25 -1.84 -9.58 -5.00
CA TYR A 25 -1.88 -8.72 -3.83
C TYR A 25 -1.25 -9.38 -2.61
N LEU A 26 -1.66 -10.61 -2.30
CA LEU A 26 -1.17 -11.35 -1.15
C LEU A 26 0.33 -11.64 -1.25
N GLN A 27 0.86 -11.94 -2.45
CA GLN A 27 2.30 -12.10 -2.66
C GLN A 27 3.08 -10.83 -2.35
N VAL A 28 2.63 -9.67 -2.85
CA VAL A 28 3.28 -8.38 -2.56
C VAL A 28 3.18 -8.06 -1.06
N HIS A 29 2.03 -8.32 -0.45
CA HIS A 29 1.81 -8.08 0.98
C HIS A 29 2.73 -8.96 1.83
N GLN A 30 2.87 -10.25 1.50
CA GLN A 30 3.80 -11.17 2.14
C GLN A 30 5.24 -10.63 2.08
N GLN A 31 5.70 -10.21 0.89
CA GLN A 31 7.06 -9.69 0.70
C GLN A 31 7.31 -8.42 1.52
N LEU A 32 6.33 -7.52 1.59
CA LEU A 32 6.42 -6.31 2.40
C LEU A 32 6.57 -6.63 3.89
N TRP A 33 5.71 -7.49 4.43
CA TRP A 33 5.77 -7.86 5.84
C TRP A 33 7.02 -8.66 6.19
N GLN A 34 7.47 -9.54 5.28
CA GLN A 34 8.75 -10.22 5.42
C GLN A 34 9.91 -9.22 5.49
N SER A 35 9.90 -8.19 4.64
CA SER A 35 10.94 -7.15 4.67
C SER A 35 10.96 -6.40 6.00
N TYR A 36 9.79 -6.10 6.58
CA TYR A 36 9.74 -5.48 7.91
C TYR A 36 10.28 -6.40 9.00
N LEU A 37 9.93 -7.68 8.98
CA LEU A 37 10.45 -8.68 9.90
C LEU A 37 11.98 -8.75 9.82
N ASP A 38 12.53 -8.86 8.61
CA ASP A 38 13.96 -8.96 8.36
C ASP A 38 14.72 -7.72 8.86
N ILE A 39 14.20 -6.52 8.56
CA ILE A 39 14.77 -5.25 9.04
C ILE A 39 14.83 -5.22 10.56
N GLY A 40 13.75 -5.59 11.25
CA GLY A 40 13.75 -5.52 12.70
C GLY A 40 14.61 -6.57 13.37
N ILE A 41 14.75 -7.76 12.79
CA ILE A 41 15.74 -8.75 13.22
C ILE A 41 17.16 -8.19 13.03
N GLN A 42 17.49 -7.68 11.84
CA GLN A 42 18.83 -7.17 11.55
C GLN A 42 19.22 -5.98 12.43
N GLN A 43 18.30 -5.05 12.67
CA GLN A 43 18.57 -3.82 13.40
C GLN A 43 18.26 -3.92 14.90
N HIS A 44 17.73 -5.05 15.36
CA HIS A 44 17.24 -5.26 16.74
C HIS A 44 16.28 -4.15 17.22
N ARG A 45 15.49 -3.60 16.29
CA ARG A 45 14.51 -2.53 16.55
C ARG A 45 13.39 -2.56 15.51
N TRP A 46 12.16 -2.27 15.91
CA TRP A 46 11.03 -2.19 14.97
C TRP A 46 10.77 -0.75 14.53
N PRO A 47 10.21 -0.52 13.33
CA PRO A 47 9.66 0.77 12.96
C PRO A 47 8.61 1.23 13.98
N ASN A 48 8.56 2.53 14.31
CA ASN A 48 7.59 3.08 15.27
C ASN A 48 6.14 2.79 14.89
N GLN A 49 5.84 2.68 13.58
CA GLN A 49 4.51 2.32 13.11
C GLN A 49 4.11 0.90 13.55
N LEU A 50 5.07 -0.02 13.66
CA LEU A 50 4.83 -1.40 14.10
C LEU A 50 4.48 -1.45 15.58
N TYR A 51 5.20 -0.69 16.42
CA TYR A 51 4.86 -0.54 17.84
C TYR A 51 3.46 0.05 18.04
N ALA A 52 3.06 1.03 17.21
CA ALA A 52 1.73 1.60 17.25
C ALA A 52 0.63 0.58 16.87
N MET A 53 0.90 -0.26 15.87
CA MET A 53 -0.04 -1.32 15.45
C MET A 53 -0.20 -2.40 16.52
N THR A 54 0.87 -2.77 17.21
CA THR A 54 0.85 -3.79 18.26
C THR A 54 0.51 -3.23 19.64
N LYS A 55 0.45 -1.89 19.79
CA LYS A 55 0.29 -1.17 21.07
C LYS A 55 1.27 -1.62 22.16
N THR A 56 2.47 -2.04 21.76
CA THR A 56 3.51 -2.52 22.65
C THR A 56 4.87 -2.07 22.16
N ASN A 57 5.83 -1.98 23.08
CA ASN A 57 7.25 -1.78 22.76
C ASN A 57 8.06 -3.08 22.86
N ASP A 58 7.39 -4.20 23.18
CA ASP A 58 8.04 -5.51 23.33
C ASP A 58 8.48 -6.04 21.97
N PHE A 59 9.79 -6.17 21.81
CA PHE A 59 10.41 -6.64 20.59
C PHE A 59 9.99 -8.07 20.22
N GLN A 60 9.93 -8.99 21.18
CA GLN A 60 9.59 -10.39 20.92
C GLN A 60 8.11 -10.55 20.59
N LEU A 61 7.24 -9.79 21.26
CA LEU A 61 5.81 -9.81 20.97
C LEU A 61 5.53 -9.29 19.55
N CYS A 62 6.19 -8.19 19.14
CA CYS A 62 6.12 -7.68 17.77
C CYS A 62 6.61 -8.70 16.73
N ARG A 63 7.71 -9.41 17.03
CA ARG A 63 8.22 -10.48 16.17
C ARG A 63 7.19 -11.59 15.99
N GLN A 64 6.66 -12.13 17.08
CA GLN A 64 5.66 -13.20 17.06
C GLN A 64 4.40 -12.79 16.29
N TYR A 65 3.97 -11.54 16.45
CA TYR A 65 2.86 -10.99 15.68
C TYR A 65 3.14 -11.02 14.18
N LEU A 66 4.30 -10.50 13.75
CA LEU A 66 4.71 -10.48 12.34
C LEU A 66 4.81 -11.89 11.76
N ASP A 67 5.46 -12.82 12.47
CA ASP A 67 5.57 -14.22 12.05
C ASP A 67 4.19 -14.85 11.85
N ASN A 68 3.28 -14.65 12.80
CA ASN A 68 1.90 -15.14 12.69
C ASN A 68 1.15 -14.51 11.52
N HIS A 69 1.29 -13.19 11.32
CA HIS A 69 0.64 -12.48 10.23
C HIS A 69 1.12 -12.98 8.87
N ILE A 70 2.44 -13.15 8.69
CA ILE A 70 3.03 -13.70 7.47
C ILE A 70 2.52 -15.13 7.21
N ASN A 71 2.43 -15.96 8.26
CA ASN A 71 1.91 -17.33 8.13
C ASN A 71 0.43 -17.35 7.73
N THR A 72 -0.38 -16.41 8.22
CA THR A 72 -1.78 -16.26 7.78
C THR A 72 -1.84 -15.90 6.29
N ILE A 73 -1.04 -14.94 5.83
CA ILE A 73 -0.98 -14.55 4.41
C ILE A 73 -0.59 -15.77 3.53
N LYS A 74 0.40 -16.57 3.95
CA LYS A 74 0.79 -17.79 3.21
C LYS A 74 -0.37 -18.77 3.05
N LYS A 75 -1.14 -19.02 4.12
CA LYS A 75 -2.33 -19.89 4.05
C LYS A 75 -3.40 -19.33 3.09
N GLU A 76 -3.56 -18.02 3.04
CA GLU A 76 -4.49 -17.40 2.09
C GLU A 76 -4.01 -17.51 0.63
N ILE A 77 -2.71 -17.40 0.39
CA ILE A 77 -2.09 -17.65 -0.93
C ILE A 77 -2.38 -19.09 -1.37
N ASP A 78 -2.12 -20.07 -0.51
CA ASP A 78 -2.38 -21.49 -0.80
C ASP A 78 -3.86 -21.73 -1.13
N THR A 79 -4.75 -21.09 -0.37
CA THR A 79 -6.20 -21.15 -0.62
C THR A 79 -6.56 -20.60 -2.01
N CYS A 80 -5.97 -19.46 -2.41
CA CYS A 80 -6.20 -18.89 -3.73
C CYS A 80 -5.71 -19.82 -4.85
N LEU A 81 -4.55 -20.46 -4.67
CA LEU A 81 -4.00 -21.41 -5.63
C LEU A 81 -4.91 -22.64 -5.80
N ILE A 82 -5.45 -23.18 -4.70
CA ILE A 82 -6.43 -24.28 -4.76
C ILE A 82 -7.66 -23.86 -5.55
N GLN A 83 -8.20 -22.65 -5.30
CA GLN A 83 -9.37 -22.14 -6.02
C GLN A 83 -9.10 -21.96 -7.52
N LEU A 84 -7.95 -21.41 -7.89
CA LEU A 84 -7.52 -21.27 -9.29
C LEU A 84 -7.40 -22.63 -10.00
N ASN A 85 -6.83 -23.62 -9.31
CA ASN A 85 -6.70 -24.99 -9.84
C ASN A 85 -8.06 -25.67 -10.00
N ASN A 86 -8.98 -25.49 -9.05
CA ASN A 86 -10.33 -26.05 -9.15
C ASN A 86 -11.08 -25.46 -10.35
N GLN A 87 -10.89 -24.18 -10.64
CA GLN A 87 -11.44 -23.56 -11.85
C GLN A 87 -10.87 -24.18 -13.13
N ASN A 88 -9.58 -24.53 -13.16
CA ASN A 88 -8.96 -25.19 -14.32
C ASN A 88 -9.60 -26.54 -14.65
N GLN A 89 -10.04 -27.28 -13.62
CA GLN A 89 -10.69 -28.57 -13.80
C GLN A 89 -12.17 -28.45 -14.18
N SER A 90 -12.82 -27.34 -13.81
CA SER A 90 -14.27 -27.17 -13.91
C SER A 90 -14.73 -26.58 -15.24
N TYR A 91 -13.85 -25.88 -15.98
CA TYR A 91 -14.20 -25.23 -17.24
C TYR A 91 -13.39 -25.78 -18.42
N PRO A 92 -13.93 -26.76 -19.17
CA PRO A 92 -13.27 -27.25 -20.37
C PRO A 92 -13.55 -26.30 -21.54
N VAL A 93 -12.47 -25.91 -22.23
CA VAL A 93 -12.41 -25.25 -23.54
C VAL A 93 -12.52 -23.72 -23.55
N THR A 94 -11.35 -23.08 -23.56
CA THR A 94 -11.12 -21.90 -24.40
C THR A 94 -10.25 -22.33 -25.60
N THR A 95 -10.29 -21.59 -26.72
CA THR A 95 -9.41 -21.84 -27.89
C THR A 95 -7.93 -21.62 -27.58
N LEU A 96 -7.64 -20.93 -26.48
CA LEU A 96 -6.32 -20.79 -25.86
C LEU A 96 -6.15 -21.86 -24.79
N SER A 97 -4.92 -22.32 -24.54
CA SER A 97 -4.69 -23.14 -23.36
C SER A 97 -4.97 -22.33 -22.09
N LEU A 98 -5.37 -22.99 -21.01
CA LEU A 98 -5.54 -22.36 -19.70
C LEU A 98 -4.27 -21.61 -19.24
N ASP A 99 -3.09 -22.16 -19.55
CA ASP A 99 -1.80 -21.51 -19.25
C ASP A 99 -1.61 -20.19 -20.01
N GLN A 100 -2.03 -20.14 -21.28
CA GLN A 100 -1.97 -18.91 -22.08
C GLN A 100 -2.93 -17.86 -21.54
N LEU A 101 -4.13 -18.28 -21.14
CA LEU A 101 -5.12 -17.40 -20.55
C LEU A 101 -4.63 -16.83 -19.21
N ASP A 102 -4.03 -17.66 -18.36
CA ASP A 102 -3.40 -17.22 -17.11
C ASP A 102 -2.28 -16.23 -17.33
N HIS A 103 -1.43 -16.49 -18.32
CA HIS A 103 -0.36 -15.58 -18.68
C HIS A 103 -0.92 -14.20 -19.07
N TYR A 104 -1.91 -14.14 -19.96
CA TYR A 104 -2.51 -12.87 -20.38
C TYR A 104 -3.25 -12.15 -19.26
N LEU A 105 -3.99 -12.88 -18.42
CA LEU A 105 -4.69 -12.27 -17.28
C LEU A 105 -3.69 -11.73 -16.25
N LYS A 106 -2.59 -12.45 -16.01
CA LYS A 106 -1.51 -11.98 -15.12
C LYS A 106 -0.84 -10.72 -15.67
N GLU A 107 -0.53 -10.69 -16.97
CA GLU A 107 -0.01 -9.50 -17.64
C GLU A 107 -0.98 -8.31 -17.54
N PHE A 108 -2.28 -8.55 -17.74
CA PHE A 108 -3.32 -7.52 -17.60
C PHE A 108 -3.38 -6.95 -16.19
N VAL A 109 -3.43 -7.80 -15.16
CA VAL A 109 -3.40 -7.39 -13.75
C VAL A 109 -2.13 -6.58 -13.45
N GLY A 110 -0.97 -7.05 -13.93
CA GLY A 110 0.30 -6.33 -13.80
C GLY A 110 0.26 -4.94 -14.43
N CYS A 111 -0.29 -4.82 -15.64
CA CYS A 111 -0.45 -3.55 -16.34
C CYS A 111 -1.36 -2.57 -15.58
N GLN A 112 -2.53 -3.03 -15.12
CA GLN A 112 -3.47 -2.20 -14.36
C GLN A 112 -2.85 -1.66 -13.07
N ARG A 113 -2.13 -2.51 -12.34
CA ARG A 113 -1.41 -2.11 -11.12
C ARG A 113 -0.31 -1.11 -11.40
N LYS A 114 0.48 -1.31 -12.45
CA LYS A 114 1.53 -0.36 -12.87
C LYS A 114 0.94 1.01 -13.22
N TYR A 115 -0.18 1.02 -13.92
CA TYR A 115 -0.92 2.25 -14.24
C TYR A 115 -1.39 2.97 -12.97
N LEU A 116 -2.05 2.26 -12.04
CA LEU A 116 -2.52 2.82 -10.78
C LEU A 116 -1.37 3.34 -9.91
N SER A 117 -0.28 2.58 -9.79
CA SER A 117 0.92 2.98 -9.05
C SER A 117 1.52 4.27 -9.62
N THR A 118 1.67 4.34 -10.95
CA THR A 118 2.18 5.54 -11.63
C THR A 118 1.26 6.74 -11.40
N ARG A 119 -0.06 6.55 -11.50
CA ARG A 119 -1.05 7.60 -11.25
C ARG A 119 -0.98 8.10 -9.81
N ASN A 120 -0.95 7.19 -8.83
CA ASN A 120 -0.91 7.52 -7.41
C ASN A 120 0.38 8.26 -7.06
N ASN A 121 1.53 7.82 -7.56
CA ASN A 121 2.81 8.51 -7.35
C ASN A 121 2.80 9.93 -7.93
N LYS A 122 2.24 10.12 -9.13
CA LYS A 122 2.07 11.47 -9.70
C LYS A 122 1.16 12.35 -8.84
N GLN A 123 0.09 11.81 -8.26
CA GLN A 123 -0.78 12.57 -7.37
C GLN A 123 -0.10 12.92 -6.04
N LEU A 124 0.64 11.99 -5.44
CA LEU A 124 1.42 12.23 -4.23
C LEU A 124 2.48 13.32 -4.44
N GLN A 125 3.20 13.28 -5.56
CA GLN A 125 4.16 14.33 -5.93
C GLN A 125 3.50 15.70 -6.07
N LYS A 126 2.31 15.77 -6.70
CA LYS A 126 1.52 17.02 -6.79
C LYS A 126 1.10 17.54 -5.42
N GLY A 127 0.65 16.66 -4.52
CA GLY A 127 0.30 17.02 -3.14
C GLY A 127 1.50 17.55 -2.35
N HIS A 128 2.66 16.90 -2.51
CA HIS A 128 3.91 17.34 -1.87
C HIS A 128 4.37 18.71 -2.39
N LEU A 129 4.30 18.94 -3.71
CA LEU A 129 4.59 20.24 -4.31
C LEU A 129 3.62 21.34 -3.85
N ALA A 130 2.34 21.01 -3.68
CA ALA A 130 1.34 21.96 -3.19
C ALA A 130 1.59 22.35 -1.72
N ASN A 131 2.03 21.41 -0.89
CA ASN A 131 2.41 21.68 0.50
C ASN A 131 3.68 22.53 0.60
N LEU A 132 4.70 22.26 -0.23
CA LEU A 132 5.92 23.07 -0.31
C LEU A 132 5.59 24.52 -0.75
N LYS A 133 4.74 24.71 -1.75
CA LYS A 133 4.30 26.06 -2.18
C LYS A 133 3.53 26.80 -1.08
N LYS A 134 2.65 26.13 -0.34
CA LYS A 134 1.95 26.74 0.81
C LYS A 134 2.91 27.14 1.93
N SER A 135 3.93 26.33 2.21
CA SER A 135 4.96 26.68 3.21
C SER A 135 5.85 27.86 2.78
N ALA A 136 6.12 28.01 1.48
CA ALA A 136 6.87 29.13 0.94
C ALA A 136 6.07 30.45 1.02
N ILE A 137 4.79 30.42 0.66
CA ILE A 137 3.89 31.59 0.73
C ILE A 137 3.65 32.04 2.19
N SER A 138 3.63 31.10 3.15
CA SER A 138 3.54 31.43 4.58
C SER A 138 4.79 32.12 5.13
N ASN A 139 5.96 31.96 4.50
CA ASN A 139 7.22 32.58 4.93
C ASN A 139 7.48 33.94 4.28
N GLU A 140 6.74 34.31 3.23
CA GLU A 140 6.88 35.61 2.55
C GLU A 140 6.00 36.73 3.16
N GLY A 141 5.17 36.41 4.17
CA GLY A 141 4.29 37.38 4.85
C GLY A 141 4.93 38.18 6.01
N HIS A 142 6.26 38.14 6.19
CA HIS A 142 6.92 38.71 7.37
C HIS A 142 8.07 39.68 7.03
N TRP A 143 7.81 40.65 6.17
CA TRP A 143 8.67 41.83 6.04
C TRP A 143 7.83 43.10 5.91
N SER A 144 7.76 43.89 6.99
CA SER A 144 7.78 45.38 7.01
C SER A 144 7.38 45.94 8.38
N ASN A 145 8.37 46.36 9.19
CA ASN A 145 8.63 47.78 9.47
C ASN A 145 9.55 47.94 10.69
N SER A 146 10.80 48.26 10.38
CA SER A 146 11.76 48.89 11.26
C SER A 146 11.36 50.34 11.56
N GLY A 147 11.32 50.71 12.85
CA GLY A 147 11.31 52.09 13.31
C GLY A 147 11.97 52.17 14.70
N PRO A 148 12.88 53.13 14.96
CA PRO A 148 13.70 53.13 16.16
C PRO A 148 12.91 53.63 17.37
N LYS A 149 12.81 52.83 18.44
CA LYS A 149 12.30 53.30 19.73
C LYS A 149 13.49 53.63 20.65
N VAL A 150 13.73 54.93 20.70
CA VAL A 150 14.54 55.68 21.65
C VAL A 150 14.14 55.28 23.08
N SER A 151 15.13 54.94 23.92
CA SER A 151 14.97 54.78 25.36
C SER A 151 14.68 56.12 26.03
N PRO A 152 13.89 56.14 27.11
CA PRO A 152 14.24 57.00 28.22
C PRO A 152 14.37 56.23 29.54
N SER A 153 15.37 56.67 30.28
CA SER A 153 15.77 56.29 31.62
C SER A 153 14.87 56.95 32.69
N ILE A 154 14.78 56.26 33.84
CA ILE A 154 14.81 56.79 35.22
C ILE A 154 13.49 57.27 35.89
N ASP A 155 13.33 56.72 37.10
CA ASP A 155 12.60 57.15 38.32
C ASP A 155 11.07 57.28 38.33
N LYS A 156 10.42 56.46 39.17
CA LYS A 156 10.03 56.83 40.54
C LYS A 156 9.22 55.71 41.21
N ILE A 157 9.78 55.21 42.31
CA ILE A 157 9.04 54.62 43.42
C ILE A 157 8.18 55.71 44.04
N GLN A 158 6.94 55.42 44.43
CA GLN A 158 6.33 56.02 45.63
C GLN A 158 5.13 55.18 46.15
N PHE A 159 5.34 54.72 47.39
CA PHE A 159 4.48 54.18 48.45
C PHE A 159 3.56 52.99 48.17
#